data_AF-A0A940HDA8-F1
#
_entry.id   AF-A0A940HDA8-F1
#
_cell.length_a   1.000
_cell.length_b   1.000
_cell.length_c   1.000
_cell.angle_alpha   90.00
_cell.angle_beta   90.00
_cell.angle_gamma   90.00
#
_symmetry.space_group_name_H-M   'P 1'
#
loop_
_entity.id
_entity.type
_entity.pdbx_description
1 polymer ?
#
loop_
_entity_poly.entity_id
_entity_poly.type
_entity_poly.pdbx_seq_one_letter_code
_entity_poly.pdbx_strand_id
1 'polypeptide(L)'
;PVYADLLSRLKAAGAEWVQLDEPALVSESLPVSTAQLADAAARALAVLGGAAARPSILVAAPYADLGAVFPVLAAAPIEAIAVDLVRGGVPTAAAGLSTKTLVGGVVDGHNIWRGDLSAAFERLESLRTLGAAAVSASTSTSLLHVPHDVADESALDARLVSWLAFADQKVAQVVALARGLADGRDAIAADLDAASAALADRLSAPGVRDGAVRERGLTDADFSRVSYEERETAQEALGLPALPLTTIGSFPQTGDIRRARARFLRGEIPAADYDEFLRREIASVVSLQEDLGLDVLVHGEPERNDMVQYFAENLDGFDVTENGWVQSYGSRATRPSILWGDVSRPAPITVGWSSYAQSLTAQHMKGMLTGPVTILAWSFVRDDQPLGETANQVALALRDEIADLEAAGIAIIQVDEPALRELLPLKKADQADYLRWSVDSFRLATGGAAAGTQVHTHLCYSEFGVVIDAIRALDADVTSIEAARSRMEVVADIAEAGFDHGIGPGVYDIHSPRVPGVEEVEALLRRAVDEIPTRQLWVNPDCGLKTRGYDETVASLRNIVEATRRVREDVSVAV
;
A
#
# COMPACT_ATOMS: atom_id res chain seq x y z
N PRO A 1 -22.22 -29.65 0.97
CA PRO A 1 -22.49 -30.63 2.05
C PRO A 1 -21.88 -30.25 3.41
N VAL A 2 -20.57 -30.00 3.47
CA VAL A 2 -19.87 -29.63 4.73
C VAL A 2 -20.45 -28.35 5.35
N TYR A 3 -20.62 -27.28 4.57
CA TYR A 3 -21.24 -26.05 5.05
C TYR A 3 -22.67 -26.26 5.57
N ALA A 4 -23.48 -27.11 4.94
CA ALA A 4 -24.84 -27.40 5.42
C ALA A 4 -24.84 -28.12 6.78
N ASP A 5 -23.90 -29.07 6.98
CA ASP A 5 -23.71 -29.73 8.27
C ASP A 5 -23.23 -28.74 9.36
N LEU A 6 -22.29 -27.85 9.01
CA LEU A 6 -21.86 -26.76 9.90
C LEU A 6 -23.03 -25.87 10.32
N LEU A 7 -23.85 -25.41 9.36
CA LEU A 7 -25.04 -24.60 9.66
C LEU A 7 -26.02 -25.34 10.56
N SER A 8 -26.22 -26.65 10.34
CA SER A 8 -27.07 -27.46 11.21
C SER A 8 -26.55 -27.54 12.63
N ARG A 9 -25.24 -27.72 12.81
CA ARG A 9 -24.60 -27.72 14.13
C ARG A 9 -24.69 -26.36 14.81
N LEU A 10 -24.47 -25.26 14.07
CA LEU A 10 -24.63 -23.90 14.60
C LEU A 10 -26.08 -23.66 15.05
N LYS A 11 -27.07 -24.07 14.26
CA LYS A 11 -28.49 -23.98 14.64
C LYS A 11 -28.80 -24.80 15.89
N ALA A 12 -28.29 -26.03 15.96
CA ALA A 12 -28.46 -26.89 17.13
C ALA A 12 -27.79 -26.31 18.40
N ALA A 13 -26.70 -25.55 18.23
CA ALA A 13 -26.04 -24.81 19.31
C ALA A 13 -26.77 -23.52 19.72
N GLY A 14 -27.83 -23.13 19.01
CA GLY A 14 -28.66 -21.96 19.33
C GLY A 14 -28.40 -20.72 18.48
N ALA A 15 -27.55 -20.78 17.45
CA ALA A 15 -27.36 -19.66 16.55
C ALA A 15 -28.67 -19.33 15.79
N GLU A 16 -29.15 -18.09 15.96
CA GLU A 16 -30.31 -17.58 15.24
C GLU A 16 -29.94 -17.05 13.86
N TRP A 17 -28.76 -16.42 13.76
CA TRP A 17 -28.21 -15.83 12.54
C TRP A 17 -26.79 -16.32 12.29
N VAL A 18 -26.40 -16.33 11.01
CA VAL A 18 -25.03 -16.52 10.54
C VAL A 18 -24.76 -15.53 9.40
N GLN A 19 -23.56 -14.97 9.37
CA GLN A 19 -23.07 -14.20 8.24
C GLN A 19 -22.15 -15.06 7.38
N LEU A 20 -22.38 -15.05 6.08
CA LEU A 20 -21.50 -15.65 5.07
C LEU A 20 -20.84 -14.53 4.28
N ASP A 21 -19.52 -14.42 4.43
CA ASP A 21 -18.71 -13.45 3.69
C ASP A 21 -18.33 -14.03 2.33
N GLU A 22 -18.85 -13.41 1.28
CA GLU A 22 -18.63 -13.77 -0.13
C GLU A 22 -17.97 -12.60 -0.89
N PRO A 23 -16.82 -12.05 -0.44
CA PRO A 23 -16.18 -10.86 -1.03
C PRO A 23 -15.74 -11.07 -2.49
N ALA A 24 -15.55 -12.33 -2.92
CA ALA A 24 -15.26 -12.65 -4.31
C ALA A 24 -16.34 -12.13 -5.27
N LEU A 25 -17.60 -12.02 -4.82
CA LEU A 25 -18.73 -11.59 -5.64
C LEU A 25 -18.61 -10.18 -6.19
N VAL A 26 -17.81 -9.33 -5.54
CA VAL A 26 -17.61 -7.95 -6.01
C VAL A 26 -16.27 -7.75 -6.72
N SER A 27 -15.43 -8.79 -6.79
CA SER A 27 -14.10 -8.72 -7.40
C SER A 27 -14.09 -9.17 -8.86
N GLU A 28 -13.60 -8.30 -9.74
CA GLU A 28 -13.30 -8.60 -11.14
C GLU A 28 -11.81 -8.85 -11.38
N SER A 29 -11.01 -8.94 -10.31
CA SER A 29 -9.57 -9.26 -10.37
C SER A 29 -9.30 -10.76 -10.44
N LEU A 30 -10.33 -11.60 -10.25
CA LEU A 30 -10.20 -13.06 -10.29
C LEU A 30 -10.21 -13.57 -11.75
N PRO A 31 -9.59 -14.73 -12.04
CA PRO A 31 -9.63 -15.37 -13.36
C PRO A 31 -10.99 -16.05 -13.65
N VAL A 32 -12.09 -15.47 -13.17
CA VAL A 32 -13.47 -15.93 -13.36
C VAL A 32 -14.38 -14.72 -13.57
N SER A 33 -15.39 -14.86 -14.42
CA SER A 33 -16.32 -13.76 -14.69
C SER A 33 -17.32 -13.54 -13.56
N THR A 34 -17.81 -12.31 -13.43
CA THR A 34 -18.90 -11.94 -12.50
C THR A 34 -20.13 -12.83 -12.68
N ALA A 35 -20.46 -13.21 -13.91
CA ALA A 35 -21.59 -14.12 -14.19
C ALA A 35 -21.35 -15.53 -13.64
N GLN A 36 -20.14 -16.08 -13.80
CA GLN A 36 -19.79 -17.40 -13.24
C GLN A 36 -19.81 -17.41 -11.71
N LEU A 37 -19.34 -16.33 -11.08
CA LEU A 37 -19.41 -16.14 -9.64
C LEU A 37 -20.86 -16.03 -9.16
N ALA A 38 -21.68 -15.22 -9.84
CA ALA A 38 -23.10 -15.08 -9.56
C ALA A 38 -23.84 -16.43 -9.67
N ASP A 39 -23.58 -17.21 -10.73
CA ASP A 39 -24.16 -18.54 -10.90
C ASP A 39 -23.71 -19.52 -9.80
N ALA A 40 -22.44 -19.44 -9.38
CA ALA A 40 -21.92 -20.25 -8.29
C ALA A 40 -22.61 -19.91 -6.96
N ALA A 41 -22.74 -18.61 -6.65
CA ALA A 41 -23.47 -18.14 -5.48
C ALA A 41 -24.94 -18.56 -5.52
N ALA A 42 -25.63 -18.41 -6.66
CA ALA A 42 -27.01 -18.84 -6.81
C ALA A 42 -27.20 -20.32 -6.45
N ARG A 43 -26.34 -21.21 -6.98
CA ARG A 43 -26.37 -22.64 -6.66
C ARG A 43 -26.05 -22.93 -5.20
N ALA A 44 -25.01 -22.30 -4.66
CA ALA A 44 -24.60 -22.51 -3.27
C ALA A 44 -25.71 -22.06 -2.30
N LEU A 45 -26.24 -20.86 -2.50
CA LEU A 45 -27.28 -20.27 -1.66
C LEU A 45 -28.63 -20.97 -1.82
N ALA A 46 -28.95 -21.54 -2.98
CA ALA A 46 -30.13 -22.40 -3.13
C ALA A 46 -30.03 -23.65 -2.23
N VAL A 47 -28.85 -24.28 -2.15
CA VAL A 47 -28.62 -25.45 -1.30
C VAL A 47 -28.59 -25.07 0.17
N LEU A 48 -27.83 -24.03 0.54
CA LEU A 48 -27.68 -23.62 1.93
C LEU A 48 -28.97 -23.01 2.45
N GLY A 49 -29.54 -22.05 1.73
CA GLY A 49 -30.79 -21.38 2.09
C GLY A 49 -32.01 -22.31 2.09
N GLY A 50 -32.01 -23.36 1.25
CA GLY A 50 -33.04 -24.40 1.24
C GLY A 50 -32.92 -25.47 2.34
N ALA A 51 -31.85 -25.46 3.14
CA ALA A 51 -31.68 -26.44 4.21
C ALA A 51 -32.70 -26.22 5.35
N ALA A 52 -33.32 -27.30 5.85
CA ALA A 52 -34.37 -27.20 6.86
C ALA A 52 -33.85 -26.86 8.27
N ALA A 53 -32.62 -27.27 8.60
CA ALA A 53 -32.01 -27.07 9.92
C ALA A 53 -30.82 -26.12 9.80
N ARG A 54 -31.08 -24.81 9.75
CA ARG A 54 -30.05 -23.76 9.71
C ARG A 54 -30.46 -22.49 10.47
N PRO A 55 -29.53 -21.60 10.81
CA PRO A 55 -29.82 -20.22 11.19
C PRO A 55 -30.32 -19.41 9.99
N SER A 56 -30.87 -18.23 10.25
CA SER A 56 -31.07 -17.20 9.23
C SER A 56 -29.71 -16.79 8.64
N ILE A 57 -29.65 -16.58 7.33
CA ILE A 57 -28.43 -16.30 6.58
C ILE A 57 -28.44 -14.83 6.18
N LEU A 58 -27.39 -14.13 6.60
CA LEU A 58 -26.92 -12.87 6.03
C LEU A 58 -25.79 -13.17 5.05
N VAL A 59 -25.87 -12.66 3.82
CA VAL A 59 -24.73 -12.69 2.88
C VAL A 59 -24.13 -11.31 2.78
N ALA A 60 -22.82 -11.20 2.99
CA ALA A 60 -22.06 -9.96 2.85
C ALA A 60 -21.00 -10.09 1.75
N ALA A 61 -20.90 -9.09 0.87
CA ALA A 61 -19.82 -9.00 -0.10
C ALA A 61 -19.25 -7.56 -0.08
N PRO A 62 -18.35 -7.27 0.87
CA PRO A 62 -17.86 -5.92 1.11
C PRO A 62 -16.79 -5.49 0.08
N TYR A 63 -16.30 -4.25 0.18
CA TYR A 63 -15.22 -3.62 -0.59
C TYR A 63 -15.61 -2.98 -1.93
N ALA A 64 -16.77 -3.29 -2.50
CA ALA A 64 -17.25 -2.65 -3.72
C ALA A 64 -18.76 -2.86 -3.92
N ASP A 65 -19.31 -2.23 -4.97
CA ASP A 65 -20.72 -2.36 -5.35
C ASP A 65 -21.07 -3.79 -5.81
N LEU A 66 -22.26 -4.27 -5.41
CA LEU A 66 -22.78 -5.59 -5.78
C LEU A 66 -23.17 -5.68 -7.25
N GLY A 67 -23.56 -4.58 -7.90
CA GLY A 67 -23.94 -4.52 -9.30
C GLY A 67 -24.88 -5.64 -9.73
N ALA A 68 -24.47 -6.39 -10.76
CA ALA A 68 -25.23 -7.50 -11.34
C ALA A 68 -25.44 -8.69 -10.38
N VAL A 69 -24.70 -8.76 -9.26
CA VAL A 69 -24.86 -9.83 -8.27
C VAL A 69 -26.04 -9.55 -7.31
N PHE A 70 -26.41 -8.28 -7.11
CA PHE A 70 -27.48 -7.92 -6.19
C PHE A 70 -28.83 -8.63 -6.51
N PRO A 71 -29.32 -8.66 -7.76
CA PRO A 71 -30.55 -9.39 -8.09
C PRO A 71 -30.47 -10.90 -7.81
N VAL A 72 -29.28 -11.49 -7.91
CA VAL A 72 -29.07 -12.92 -7.64
C VAL A 72 -29.21 -13.21 -6.14
N LEU A 73 -28.61 -12.37 -5.29
CA LEU A 73 -28.80 -12.46 -3.84
C LEU A 73 -30.25 -12.15 -3.44
N ALA A 74 -30.90 -11.20 -4.12
CA ALA A 74 -32.31 -10.87 -3.90
C ALA A 74 -33.26 -12.03 -4.26
N ALA A 75 -32.91 -12.89 -5.21
CA ALA A 75 -33.68 -14.08 -5.55
C ALA A 75 -33.37 -15.30 -4.66
N ALA A 76 -32.22 -15.32 -3.99
CA ALA A 76 -31.77 -16.47 -3.20
C ALA A 76 -32.63 -16.69 -1.94
N PRO A 77 -32.77 -17.94 -1.45
CA PRO A 77 -33.54 -18.27 -0.24
C PRO A 77 -32.77 -17.94 1.05
N ILE A 78 -32.34 -16.68 1.18
CA ILE A 78 -31.64 -16.11 2.33
C ILE A 78 -32.43 -14.96 2.95
N GLU A 79 -32.21 -14.68 4.22
CA GLU A 79 -33.00 -13.71 5.00
C GLU A 79 -32.45 -12.29 4.94
N ALA A 80 -31.15 -12.10 4.69
CA ALA A 80 -30.55 -10.77 4.63
C ALA A 80 -29.39 -10.64 3.64
N ILE A 81 -29.20 -9.42 3.16
CA ILE A 81 -28.11 -9.03 2.23
C ILE A 81 -27.43 -7.80 2.82
N ALA A 82 -26.11 -7.87 3.04
CA ALA A 82 -25.32 -6.70 3.38
C ALA A 82 -24.84 -6.00 2.10
N VAL A 83 -24.94 -4.68 2.10
CA VAL A 83 -24.54 -3.80 1.00
C VAL A 83 -23.49 -2.82 1.51
N ASP A 84 -22.33 -2.78 0.86
CA ASP A 84 -21.31 -1.76 1.15
C ASP A 84 -21.76 -0.43 0.57
N LEU A 85 -22.15 0.50 1.43
CA LEU A 85 -22.59 1.84 1.06
C LEU A 85 -21.50 2.88 1.32
N VAL A 86 -20.24 2.47 1.53
CA VAL A 86 -19.10 3.37 1.61
C VAL A 86 -18.35 3.35 0.28
N ARG A 87 -17.98 2.15 -0.19
CA ARG A 87 -17.33 1.94 -1.49
C ARG A 87 -18.32 1.68 -2.62
N GLY A 88 -19.51 1.17 -2.29
CA GLY A 88 -20.60 0.93 -3.25
C GLY A 88 -21.70 2.00 -3.17
N GLY A 89 -22.82 1.71 -3.84
CA GLY A 89 -23.99 2.60 -3.88
C GLY A 89 -25.26 1.92 -3.37
N VAL A 90 -26.32 2.72 -3.23
CA VAL A 90 -27.67 2.17 -3.01
C VAL A 90 -28.03 1.36 -4.26
N PRO A 91 -28.30 0.05 -4.15
CA PRO A 91 -28.58 -0.78 -5.32
C PRO A 91 -29.93 -0.41 -5.93
N THR A 92 -30.13 -0.82 -7.19
CA THR A 92 -31.44 -0.72 -7.84
C THR A 92 -32.40 -1.74 -7.28
N ALA A 93 -33.70 -1.40 -7.24
CA ALA A 93 -34.73 -2.30 -6.73
C ALA A 93 -34.75 -3.63 -7.52
N ALA A 94 -34.82 -4.74 -6.79
CA ALA A 94 -34.83 -6.08 -7.36
C ALA A 94 -36.01 -6.90 -6.82
N ALA A 95 -36.44 -7.91 -7.59
CA ALA A 95 -37.47 -8.83 -7.13
C ALA A 95 -36.96 -9.69 -5.96
N GLY A 96 -37.86 -10.06 -5.04
CA GLY A 96 -37.55 -10.94 -3.90
C GLY A 96 -37.13 -10.22 -2.61
N LEU A 97 -37.03 -8.88 -2.61
CA LEU A 97 -36.63 -8.10 -1.44
C LEU A 97 -37.69 -8.03 -0.33
N SER A 98 -38.98 -8.21 -0.64
CA SER A 98 -40.10 -8.05 0.31
C SER A 98 -40.09 -9.00 1.51
N THR A 99 -39.19 -9.99 1.51
CA THR A 99 -38.97 -10.94 2.61
C THR A 99 -37.60 -10.79 3.26
N LYS A 100 -36.78 -9.82 2.82
CA LYS A 100 -35.38 -9.69 3.19
C LYS A 100 -35.12 -8.47 4.06
N THR A 101 -34.12 -8.59 4.91
CA THR A 101 -33.47 -7.45 5.56
C THR A 101 -32.31 -6.96 4.70
N LEU A 102 -32.27 -5.68 4.37
CA LEU A 102 -31.08 -5.05 3.80
C LEU A 102 -30.22 -4.48 4.92
N VAL A 103 -28.98 -4.93 5.02
CA VAL A 103 -28.02 -4.47 6.03
C VAL A 103 -27.10 -3.44 5.35
N GLY A 104 -27.33 -2.16 5.62
CA GLY A 104 -26.58 -1.06 5.03
C GLY A 104 -25.26 -0.83 5.76
N GLY A 105 -24.15 -1.17 5.12
CA GLY A 105 -22.80 -0.88 5.58
C GLY A 105 -22.44 0.58 5.31
N VAL A 106 -22.82 1.49 6.23
CA VAL A 106 -22.69 2.95 6.06
C VAL A 106 -21.61 3.58 6.95
N VAL A 107 -21.08 2.81 7.91
CA VAL A 107 -19.93 3.22 8.72
C VAL A 107 -18.66 2.60 8.15
N ASP A 108 -17.70 3.43 7.75
CA ASP A 108 -16.47 2.95 7.10
C ASP A 108 -15.64 2.08 8.03
N GLY A 109 -15.49 0.79 7.71
CA GLY A 109 -14.64 -0.14 8.46
C GLY A 109 -13.20 -0.21 7.95
N HIS A 110 -12.82 0.61 6.97
CA HIS A 110 -11.49 0.63 6.34
C HIS A 110 -10.76 1.98 6.48
N ASN A 111 -11.39 2.97 7.13
CA ASN A 111 -10.77 4.26 7.40
C ASN A 111 -11.21 4.80 8.77
N ILE A 112 -10.46 5.74 9.35
CA ILE A 112 -10.60 6.16 10.76
C ILE A 112 -11.40 7.44 10.97
N TRP A 113 -11.97 8.01 9.92
CA TRP A 113 -12.74 9.25 10.05
C TRP A 113 -14.07 8.99 10.76
N ARG A 114 -14.51 9.98 11.54
CA ARG A 114 -15.84 10.01 12.15
C ARG A 114 -16.96 10.01 11.09
N GLY A 115 -16.69 10.58 9.93
CA GLY A 115 -17.62 10.58 8.79
C GLY A 115 -18.89 11.42 9.02
N ASP A 116 -19.77 11.41 8.02
CA ASP A 116 -21.05 12.12 8.03
C ASP A 116 -22.20 11.17 8.38
N LEU A 117 -22.62 11.19 9.66
CA LEU A 117 -23.73 10.36 10.13
C LEU A 117 -25.08 10.76 9.54
N SER A 118 -25.25 12.03 9.16
CA SER A 118 -26.49 12.47 8.50
C SER A 118 -26.59 11.85 7.11
N ALA A 119 -25.52 11.92 6.31
CA ALA A 119 -25.49 11.28 5.01
C ALA A 119 -25.61 9.75 5.11
N ALA A 120 -24.97 9.12 6.11
CA ALA A 120 -25.13 7.70 6.39
C ALA A 120 -26.59 7.31 6.67
N PHE A 121 -27.31 8.10 7.49
CA PHE A 121 -28.71 7.88 7.79
C PHE A 121 -29.60 8.01 6.53
N GLU A 122 -29.38 9.02 5.68
CA GLU A 122 -30.12 9.17 4.42
C GLU A 122 -29.91 7.99 3.46
N ARG A 123 -28.70 7.40 3.42
CA ARG A 123 -28.44 6.19 2.63
C ARG A 123 -29.22 4.99 3.16
N LEU A 124 -29.36 4.85 4.49
CA LEU A 124 -30.18 3.81 5.09
C LEU A 124 -31.68 4.00 4.80
N GLU A 125 -32.18 5.24 4.86
CA GLU A 125 -33.55 5.56 4.46
C GLU A 125 -33.80 5.27 2.97
N SER A 126 -32.81 5.53 2.11
CA SER A 126 -32.87 5.19 0.69
C SER A 126 -33.04 3.68 0.49
N LEU A 127 -32.38 2.82 1.28
CA LEU A 127 -32.59 1.36 1.22
C LEU A 127 -34.04 0.95 1.54
N ARG A 128 -34.74 1.67 2.43
CA ARG A 128 -36.15 1.38 2.77
C ARG A 128 -37.06 1.51 1.56
N THR A 129 -36.73 2.41 0.65
CA THR A 129 -37.51 2.67 -0.56
C THR A 129 -37.45 1.52 -1.59
N LEU A 130 -36.52 0.57 -1.43
CA LEU A 130 -36.34 -0.57 -2.35
C LEU A 130 -37.37 -1.70 -2.15
N GLY A 131 -38.28 -1.57 -1.18
CA GLY A 131 -39.30 -2.57 -0.90
C GLY A 131 -38.79 -3.79 -0.12
N ALA A 132 -37.70 -3.63 0.64
CA ALA A 132 -37.22 -4.63 1.58
C ALA A 132 -38.16 -4.80 2.79
N ALA A 133 -38.15 -5.96 3.43
CA ALA A 133 -38.95 -6.20 4.63
C ALA A 133 -38.46 -5.35 5.82
N ALA A 134 -37.15 -5.15 5.92
CA ALA A 134 -36.51 -4.35 6.94
C ALA A 134 -35.16 -3.79 6.45
N VAL A 135 -34.66 -2.78 7.16
CA VAL A 135 -33.31 -2.23 6.97
C VAL A 135 -32.60 -2.19 8.32
N SER A 136 -31.32 -2.55 8.34
CA SER A 136 -30.42 -2.45 9.50
C SER A 136 -29.19 -1.63 9.15
N ALA A 137 -28.61 -0.94 10.14
CA ALA A 137 -27.31 -0.30 10.01
C ALA A 137 -26.17 -1.31 10.29
N SER A 138 -25.02 -1.13 9.65
CA SER A 138 -23.79 -1.89 9.85
C SER A 138 -22.57 -1.07 9.45
N THR A 139 -21.38 -1.60 9.72
CA THR A 139 -20.13 -1.20 9.08
C THR A 139 -20.08 -1.71 7.63
N SER A 140 -19.33 -1.01 6.76
CA SER A 140 -19.10 -1.41 5.36
C SER A 140 -18.29 -2.70 5.23
N THR A 141 -17.31 -2.86 6.12
CA THR A 141 -16.40 -4.00 6.20
C THR A 141 -16.24 -4.43 7.67
N SER A 142 -15.46 -5.48 7.91
CA SER A 142 -14.98 -5.80 9.26
C SER A 142 -14.14 -4.64 9.82
N LEU A 143 -14.29 -4.35 11.13
CA LEU A 143 -13.47 -3.37 11.85
C LEU A 143 -12.03 -3.85 12.11
N LEU A 144 -11.66 -5.02 11.59
CA LEU A 144 -10.28 -5.53 11.61
C LEU A 144 -9.28 -4.52 11.01
N HIS A 145 -9.72 -3.69 10.06
CA HIS A 145 -8.87 -2.78 9.29
C HIS A 145 -8.68 -1.40 9.94
N VAL A 146 -9.23 -1.18 11.13
CA VAL A 146 -9.07 0.08 11.87
C VAL A 146 -8.56 -0.20 13.29
N PRO A 147 -7.95 0.79 13.96
CA PRO A 147 -7.47 0.58 15.32
C PRO A 147 -8.63 0.42 16.32
N HIS A 148 -8.29 0.11 17.57
CA HIS A 148 -9.27 -0.27 18.58
C HIS A 148 -10.08 0.93 19.12
N ASP A 149 -9.41 1.89 19.78
CA ASP A 149 -10.08 3.00 20.47
C ASP A 149 -9.27 4.31 20.32
N VAL A 150 -9.93 5.38 19.89
CA VAL A 150 -9.30 6.73 19.80
C VAL A 150 -8.90 7.24 21.18
N ALA A 151 -9.56 6.81 22.26
CA ALA A 151 -9.25 7.26 23.61
C ALA A 151 -7.85 6.84 24.10
N ASP A 152 -7.22 5.86 23.43
CA ASP A 152 -5.85 5.43 23.71
C ASP A 152 -4.78 6.34 23.08
N GLU A 153 -5.16 7.38 22.34
CA GLU A 153 -4.26 8.28 21.61
C GLU A 153 -4.01 9.59 22.36
N SER A 154 -3.24 9.51 23.44
CA SER A 154 -3.00 10.66 24.34
C SER A 154 -2.10 11.76 23.77
N ALA A 155 -1.25 11.41 22.78
CA ALA A 155 -0.33 12.34 22.14
C ALA A 155 -0.94 13.13 20.96
N LEU A 156 -2.11 12.70 20.43
CA LEU A 156 -2.76 13.41 19.34
C LEU A 156 -3.41 14.71 19.82
N ASP A 157 -3.42 15.72 18.95
CA ASP A 157 -4.13 16.97 19.22
C ASP A 157 -5.63 16.71 19.43
N ALA A 158 -6.21 17.35 20.46
CA ALA A 158 -7.59 17.13 20.85
C ALA A 158 -8.60 17.49 19.74
N ARG A 159 -8.25 18.43 18.87
CA ARG A 159 -9.06 18.80 17.69
C ARG A 159 -9.04 17.67 16.67
N LEU A 160 -7.86 17.12 16.34
CA LEU A 160 -7.74 15.97 15.46
C LEU A 160 -8.51 14.76 16.01
N VAL A 161 -8.35 14.44 17.29
CA VAL A 161 -9.10 13.37 17.97
C VAL A 161 -10.61 13.49 17.77
N SER A 162 -11.14 14.73 17.75
CA SER A 162 -12.58 14.96 17.52
C SER A 162 -13.04 14.53 16.13
N TRP A 163 -12.16 14.50 15.13
CA TRP A 163 -12.46 14.12 13.75
C TRP A 163 -12.39 12.60 13.52
N LEU A 164 -11.85 11.85 14.48
CA LEU A 164 -11.60 10.41 14.37
C LEU A 164 -12.72 9.57 14.98
N ALA A 165 -12.83 8.34 14.48
CA ALA A 165 -13.59 7.23 15.02
C ALA A 165 -12.87 5.91 14.69
N PHE A 166 -12.36 5.22 15.71
CA PHE A 166 -11.77 3.89 15.61
C PHE A 166 -12.87 2.82 15.83
N ALA A 167 -12.53 1.56 16.05
CA ALA A 167 -13.51 0.48 16.13
C ALA A 167 -14.63 0.74 17.16
N ASP A 168 -14.28 1.15 18.38
CA ASP A 168 -15.27 1.39 19.44
C ASP A 168 -16.22 2.55 19.12
N GLN A 169 -15.68 3.65 18.59
CA GLN A 169 -16.51 4.78 18.15
C GLN A 169 -17.41 4.38 16.97
N LYS A 170 -16.92 3.56 16.03
CA LYS A 170 -17.71 3.07 14.89
C LYS A 170 -18.84 2.14 15.31
N VAL A 171 -18.63 1.30 16.32
CA VAL A 171 -19.72 0.51 16.94
C VAL A 171 -20.78 1.43 17.52
N ALA A 172 -20.39 2.48 18.23
CA ALA A 172 -21.34 3.47 18.76
C ALA A 172 -22.14 4.18 17.64
N GLN A 173 -21.50 4.50 16.51
CA GLN A 173 -22.16 5.07 15.34
C GLN A 173 -23.20 4.12 14.74
N VAL A 174 -22.90 2.83 14.60
CA VAL A 174 -23.86 1.83 14.13
C VAL A 174 -25.06 1.75 15.07
N VAL A 175 -24.83 1.75 16.39
CA VAL A 175 -25.90 1.73 17.40
C VAL A 175 -26.78 2.98 17.30
N ALA A 176 -26.18 4.16 17.14
CA ALA A 176 -26.92 5.40 16.95
C ALA A 176 -27.79 5.34 15.68
N LEU A 177 -27.22 4.94 14.54
CA LEU A 177 -27.97 4.82 13.29
C LEU A 177 -29.10 3.79 13.36
N ALA A 178 -28.89 2.66 14.05
CA ALA A 178 -29.92 1.67 14.31
C ALA A 178 -31.06 2.23 15.17
N ARG A 179 -30.76 3.04 16.19
CA ARG A 179 -31.78 3.78 16.97
C ARG A 179 -32.56 4.75 16.07
N GLY A 180 -31.88 5.44 15.16
CA GLY A 180 -32.53 6.33 14.19
C GLY A 180 -33.51 5.59 13.28
N LEU A 181 -33.17 4.37 12.87
CA LEU A 181 -34.07 3.52 12.08
C LEU A 181 -35.30 3.08 12.90
N ALA A 182 -35.12 2.73 14.18
CA ALA A 182 -36.20 2.25 15.04
C ALA A 182 -37.14 3.38 15.50
N ASP A 183 -36.57 4.47 15.99
CA ASP A 183 -37.26 5.52 16.75
C ASP A 183 -37.41 6.83 15.97
N GLY A 184 -36.84 6.91 14.76
CA GLY A 184 -36.85 8.08 13.89
C GLY A 184 -35.63 8.99 14.07
N ARG A 185 -35.42 9.87 13.08
CA ARG A 185 -34.25 10.78 13.00
C ARG A 185 -34.09 11.66 14.24
N ASP A 186 -35.19 12.17 14.79
CA ASP A 186 -35.13 13.06 15.96
C ASP A 186 -34.56 12.37 17.20
N ALA A 187 -34.67 11.04 17.30
CA ALA A 187 -34.10 10.27 18.40
C ALA A 187 -32.56 10.22 18.37
N ILE A 188 -31.93 10.64 17.26
CA ILE A 188 -30.46 10.64 17.08
C ILE A 188 -29.91 12.03 16.77
N ALA A 189 -30.72 13.09 16.92
CA ALA A 189 -30.33 14.46 16.56
C ALA A 189 -29.00 14.89 17.21
N ALA A 190 -28.77 14.56 18.49
CA ALA A 190 -27.53 14.91 19.17
C ALA A 190 -26.29 14.21 18.58
N ASP A 191 -26.41 12.94 18.18
CA ASP A 191 -25.32 12.18 17.56
C ASP A 191 -25.01 12.73 16.16
N LEU A 192 -26.05 13.10 15.40
CA LEU A 192 -25.92 13.74 14.10
C LEU A 192 -25.25 15.11 14.21
N ASP A 193 -25.72 15.95 15.12
CA ASP A 193 -25.18 17.29 15.36
C ASP A 193 -23.71 17.25 15.77
N ALA A 194 -23.33 16.31 16.64
CA ALA A 194 -21.94 16.12 17.06
C ALA A 194 -21.02 15.71 15.89
N ALA A 195 -21.48 14.78 15.03
CA ALA A 195 -20.72 14.38 13.85
C ALA A 195 -20.60 15.53 12.83
N SER A 196 -21.69 16.26 12.58
CA SER A 196 -21.69 17.41 11.68
C SER A 196 -20.82 18.56 12.18
N ALA A 197 -20.80 18.82 13.50
CA ALA A 197 -19.91 19.81 14.09
C ALA A 197 -18.43 19.45 13.93
N ALA A 198 -18.06 18.18 14.17
CA ALA A 198 -16.69 17.69 13.96
C ALA A 198 -16.26 17.79 12.48
N LEU A 199 -17.16 17.45 11.56
CA LEU A 199 -16.89 17.56 10.13
C LEU A 199 -16.70 19.02 9.69
N ALA A 200 -17.57 19.94 10.14
CA ALA A 200 -17.46 21.36 9.83
C ALA A 200 -16.17 21.98 10.42
N ASP A 201 -15.78 21.57 11.62
CA ASP A 201 -14.53 21.97 12.24
C ASP A 201 -13.31 21.49 11.43
N ARG A 202 -13.29 20.21 11.02
CA ARG A 202 -12.23 19.66 10.15
C ARG A 202 -12.12 20.44 8.85
N LEU A 203 -13.22 20.62 8.12
CA LEU A 203 -13.19 21.27 6.80
C LEU A 203 -12.75 22.74 6.85
N SER A 204 -12.80 23.38 8.02
CA SER A 204 -12.35 24.77 8.23
C SER A 204 -11.02 24.89 8.99
N ALA A 205 -10.40 23.77 9.35
CA ALA A 205 -9.16 23.77 10.11
C ALA A 205 -7.96 24.26 9.27
N PRO A 206 -7.04 25.05 9.85
CA PRO A 206 -5.76 25.35 9.21
C PRO A 206 -5.01 24.07 8.83
N GLY A 207 -4.33 24.08 7.68
CA GLY A 207 -3.65 22.91 7.14
C GLY A 207 -4.54 21.97 6.32
N VAL A 208 -5.85 21.92 6.54
CA VAL A 208 -6.75 21.08 5.71
C VAL A 208 -6.89 21.63 4.29
N ARG A 209 -6.84 22.96 4.15
CA ARG A 209 -6.73 23.65 2.86
C ARG A 209 -5.65 24.71 2.96
N ASP A 210 -4.41 24.33 2.65
CA ASP A 210 -3.26 25.22 2.67
C ASP A 210 -3.14 25.96 1.33
N GLY A 211 -3.22 27.29 1.35
CA GLY A 211 -3.12 28.11 0.15
C GLY A 211 -1.79 27.94 -0.59
N ALA A 212 -0.68 27.84 0.13
CA ALA A 212 0.65 27.69 -0.47
C ALA A 212 0.79 26.36 -1.21
N VAL A 213 0.20 25.28 -0.69
CA VAL A 213 0.17 23.97 -1.37
C VAL A 213 -0.73 24.03 -2.61
N ARG A 214 -1.93 24.61 -2.47
CA ARG A 214 -2.94 24.67 -3.54
C ARG A 214 -2.55 25.59 -4.70
N GLU A 215 -1.71 26.59 -4.44
CA GLU A 215 -1.21 27.54 -5.44
C GLU A 215 -0.02 27.00 -6.25
N ARG A 216 0.56 25.84 -5.89
CA ARG A 216 1.58 25.15 -6.70
C ARG A 216 0.95 24.60 -7.98
N GLY A 217 0.83 25.46 -8.99
CA GLY A 217 0.28 25.11 -10.30
C GLY A 217 1.10 24.02 -10.98
N LEU A 218 0.40 23.08 -11.64
CA LEU A 218 0.99 21.98 -12.39
C LEU A 218 0.78 22.19 -13.88
N THR A 219 1.77 21.79 -14.68
CA THR A 219 1.73 21.75 -16.14
C THR A 219 2.05 20.34 -16.62
N ASP A 220 1.69 20.01 -17.86
CA ASP A 220 1.99 18.69 -18.44
C ASP A 220 3.48 18.35 -18.41
N ALA A 221 4.35 19.38 -18.48
CA ALA A 221 5.80 19.22 -18.42
C ALA A 221 6.29 18.72 -17.05
N ASP A 222 5.57 18.98 -15.97
CA ASP A 222 5.96 18.56 -14.63
C ASP A 222 5.90 17.03 -14.44
N PHE A 223 5.14 16.35 -15.29
CA PHE A 223 4.95 14.91 -15.29
C PHE A 223 5.87 14.18 -16.28
N SER A 224 6.86 14.84 -16.88
CA SER A 224 7.69 14.23 -17.92
C SER A 224 9.17 14.57 -17.75
N ARG A 225 10.02 13.58 -18.02
CA ARG A 225 11.46 13.76 -18.22
C ARG A 225 11.76 13.78 -19.72
N VAL A 226 13.01 14.09 -20.08
CA VAL A 226 13.51 13.86 -21.45
C VAL A 226 13.41 12.37 -21.81
N SER A 227 13.52 12.04 -23.10
CA SER A 227 13.34 10.67 -23.59
C SER A 227 14.28 9.67 -22.88
N TYR A 228 13.83 8.42 -22.68
CA TYR A 228 14.65 7.41 -22.02
C TYR A 228 15.99 7.19 -22.73
N GLU A 229 16.06 7.28 -24.06
CA GLU A 229 17.31 7.19 -24.84
C GLU A 229 18.31 8.31 -24.47
N GLU A 230 17.84 9.55 -24.32
CA GLU A 230 18.68 10.66 -23.86
C GLU A 230 19.17 10.45 -22.43
N ARG A 231 18.31 9.89 -21.56
CA ARG A 231 18.69 9.59 -20.17
C ARG A 231 19.69 8.45 -20.10
N GLU A 232 19.45 7.34 -20.80
CA GLU A 232 20.34 6.19 -20.90
C GLU A 232 21.75 6.65 -21.35
N THR A 233 21.81 7.50 -22.38
CA THR A 233 23.07 8.09 -22.86
C THR A 233 23.74 8.97 -21.80
N ALA A 234 23.00 9.84 -21.11
CA ALA A 234 23.55 10.69 -20.05
C ALA A 234 24.04 9.88 -18.84
N GLN A 235 23.38 8.75 -18.55
CA GLN A 235 23.67 7.86 -17.43
C GLN A 235 24.89 6.96 -17.67
N GLU A 236 25.43 6.88 -18.88
CA GLU A 236 26.73 6.24 -19.15
C GLU A 236 27.86 6.85 -18.29
N ALA A 237 27.72 8.12 -17.90
CA ALA A 237 28.64 8.81 -17.00
C ALA A 237 28.72 8.17 -15.59
N LEU A 238 27.75 7.34 -15.21
CA LEU A 238 27.80 6.56 -13.96
C LEU A 238 28.89 5.47 -14.00
N GLY A 239 29.34 5.05 -15.19
CA GLY A 239 30.44 4.09 -15.35
C GLY A 239 30.14 2.70 -14.79
N LEU A 240 28.88 2.28 -14.80
CA LEU A 240 28.45 0.99 -14.25
C LEU A 240 28.91 -0.17 -15.16
N PRO A 241 29.31 -1.32 -14.58
CA PRO A 241 29.65 -2.51 -15.36
C PRO A 241 28.40 -3.18 -15.95
N ALA A 242 28.59 -4.11 -16.89
CA ALA A 242 27.50 -5.00 -17.29
C ALA A 242 26.95 -5.79 -16.09
N LEU A 243 25.63 -6.01 -16.06
CA LEU A 243 24.91 -6.62 -14.94
C LEU A 243 25.17 -5.93 -13.59
N PRO A 244 24.95 -4.60 -13.43
CA PRO A 244 25.25 -3.90 -12.19
C PRO A 244 24.56 -4.57 -10.99
N LEU A 245 25.32 -4.81 -9.92
CA LEU A 245 24.88 -5.49 -8.71
C LEU A 245 24.62 -4.46 -7.60
N THR A 246 23.42 -4.53 -7.04
CA THR A 246 22.98 -3.65 -5.95
C THR A 246 22.09 -4.41 -4.96
N THR A 247 21.63 -3.73 -3.92
CA THR A 247 20.54 -4.19 -3.06
C THR A 247 19.39 -3.17 -3.09
N ILE A 248 18.28 -3.52 -2.45
CA ILE A 248 17.04 -2.76 -2.55
C ILE A 248 17.01 -1.55 -1.60
N GLY A 249 17.68 -1.59 -0.44
CA GLY A 249 17.65 -0.48 0.52
C GLY A 249 18.04 -0.92 1.93
N SER A 250 17.05 -1.32 2.72
CA SER A 250 17.27 -1.72 4.11
C SER A 250 18.27 -2.89 4.29
N PHE A 251 19.10 -2.77 5.34
CA PHE A 251 19.94 -3.85 5.88
C PHE A 251 19.33 -4.43 7.17
N PRO A 252 19.81 -5.59 7.69
CA PRO A 252 19.27 -6.23 8.88
C PRO A 252 19.01 -5.28 10.06
N GLN A 253 17.76 -5.21 10.53
CA GLN A 253 17.40 -4.37 11.67
C GLN A 253 17.70 -5.08 12.99
N THR A 254 18.88 -4.79 13.54
CA THR A 254 19.41 -5.48 14.72
C THR A 254 18.65 -5.16 16.01
N GLY A 255 18.86 -6.01 17.02
CA GLY A 255 18.38 -5.73 18.38
C GLY A 255 18.96 -4.43 18.96
N ASP A 256 20.19 -4.07 18.58
CA ASP A 256 20.84 -2.83 19.03
C ASP A 256 20.20 -1.58 18.42
N ILE A 257 19.92 -1.59 17.11
CA ILE A 257 19.20 -0.49 16.43
C ILE A 257 17.85 -0.25 17.12
N ARG A 258 17.07 -1.32 17.35
CA ARG A 258 15.77 -1.22 18.02
C ARG A 258 15.89 -0.70 19.45
N ARG A 259 16.88 -1.16 20.21
CA ARG A 259 17.13 -0.68 21.59
C ARG A 259 17.53 0.80 21.59
N ALA A 260 18.45 1.21 20.72
CA ALA A 260 18.90 2.60 20.62
C ALA A 260 17.73 3.54 20.29
N ARG A 261 16.92 3.19 19.28
CA ARG A 261 15.71 3.94 18.92
C ARG A 261 14.73 4.04 20.09
N ALA A 262 14.44 2.92 20.77
CA ALA A 262 13.52 2.92 21.90
C ALA A 262 14.02 3.78 23.08
N ARG A 263 15.33 3.81 23.32
CA ARG A 263 15.94 4.68 24.34
C ARG A 263 15.87 6.15 23.93
N PHE A 264 16.11 6.47 22.67
CA PHE A 264 15.96 7.82 22.12
C PHE A 264 14.52 8.34 22.25
N LEU A 265 13.53 7.54 21.84
CA LEU A 265 12.11 7.90 21.95
C LEU A 265 11.64 8.10 23.41
N ARG A 266 12.28 7.44 24.38
CA ARG A 266 12.04 7.67 25.82
C ARG A 266 12.86 8.81 26.43
N GLY A 267 13.66 9.52 25.63
CA GLY A 267 14.52 10.61 26.09
C GLY A 267 15.71 10.15 26.95
N GLU A 268 16.09 8.87 26.90
CA GLU A 268 17.19 8.31 27.71
C GLU A 268 18.57 8.57 27.11
N ILE A 269 18.66 8.92 25.83
CA ILE A 269 19.89 9.32 25.14
C ILE A 269 19.69 10.64 24.39
N PRO A 270 20.68 11.54 24.39
CA PRO A 270 20.63 12.77 23.58
C PRO A 270 20.57 12.47 22.08
N ALA A 271 19.97 13.38 21.30
CA ALA A 271 19.88 13.27 19.84
C ALA A 271 21.26 13.09 19.18
N ALA A 272 22.27 13.85 19.61
CA ALA A 272 23.63 13.73 19.07
C ALA A 272 24.24 12.33 19.27
N ASP A 273 23.98 11.67 20.41
CA ASP A 273 24.48 10.33 20.68
C ASP A 273 23.77 9.26 19.83
N TYR A 274 22.47 9.47 19.57
CA TYR A 274 21.70 8.62 18.67
C TYR A 274 22.14 8.80 17.21
N ASP A 275 22.37 10.04 16.77
CA ASP A 275 22.87 10.34 15.43
C ASP A 275 24.24 9.70 15.19
N GLU A 276 25.15 9.80 16.16
CA GLU A 276 26.48 9.16 16.08
C GLU A 276 26.39 7.63 16.11
N PHE A 277 25.40 7.05 16.79
CA PHE A 277 25.11 5.62 16.67
C PHE A 277 24.68 5.26 15.24
N LEU A 278 23.72 5.98 14.66
CA LEU A 278 23.23 5.73 13.30
C LEU A 278 24.33 5.90 12.24
N ARG A 279 25.19 6.93 12.38
CA ARG A 279 26.35 7.13 11.50
C ARG A 279 27.29 5.92 11.50
N ARG A 280 27.54 5.32 12.67
CA ARG A 280 28.37 4.10 12.77
C ARG A 280 27.72 2.89 12.12
N GLU A 281 26.40 2.73 12.26
CA GLU A 281 25.66 1.67 11.55
C GLU A 281 25.77 1.83 10.03
N ILE A 282 25.57 3.06 9.51
CA ILE A 282 25.74 3.37 8.08
C ILE A 282 27.17 3.05 7.63
N ALA A 283 28.19 3.49 8.37
CA ALA A 283 29.58 3.23 8.02
C ALA A 283 29.90 1.73 7.97
N SER A 284 29.34 0.94 8.89
CA SER A 284 29.50 -0.51 8.88
C SER A 284 28.83 -1.16 7.67
N VAL A 285 27.65 -0.68 7.26
CA VAL A 285 26.92 -1.18 6.10
C VAL A 285 27.64 -0.82 4.80
N VAL A 286 28.18 0.40 4.68
CA VAL A 286 28.99 0.83 3.54
C VAL A 286 30.24 -0.04 3.41
N SER A 287 31.04 -0.16 4.48
CA SER A 287 32.26 -0.97 4.48
C SER A 287 31.99 -2.43 4.10
N LEU A 288 30.91 -3.02 4.62
CA LEU A 288 30.53 -4.39 4.28
C LEU A 288 30.24 -4.57 2.79
N GLN A 289 29.52 -3.62 2.18
CA GLN A 289 29.18 -3.72 0.76
C GLN A 289 30.40 -3.52 -0.15
N GLU A 290 31.32 -2.62 0.23
CA GLU A 290 32.60 -2.48 -0.47
C GLU A 290 33.45 -3.76 -0.37
N ASP A 291 33.54 -4.36 0.82
CA ASP A 291 34.26 -5.62 1.05
C ASP A 291 33.65 -6.79 0.24
N LEU A 292 32.33 -6.77 0.04
CA LEU A 292 31.63 -7.74 -0.79
C LEU A 292 31.79 -7.46 -2.28
N GLY A 293 32.07 -6.22 -2.69
CA GLY A 293 32.23 -5.84 -4.10
C GLY A 293 30.91 -5.56 -4.83
N LEU A 294 29.95 -4.90 -4.16
CA LEU A 294 28.75 -4.36 -4.83
C LEU A 294 29.10 -3.11 -5.65
N ASP A 295 28.40 -2.86 -6.76
CA ASP A 295 28.68 -1.73 -7.65
C ASP A 295 27.87 -0.47 -7.29
N VAL A 296 26.63 -0.64 -6.79
CA VAL A 296 25.78 0.46 -6.32
C VAL A 296 25.30 0.17 -4.90
N LEU A 297 25.58 1.09 -3.99
CA LEU A 297 25.42 0.89 -2.55
C LEU A 297 24.15 1.53 -2.01
N VAL A 298 23.72 1.05 -0.84
CA VAL A 298 22.66 1.63 -0.03
C VAL A 298 23.17 1.91 1.38
N HIS A 299 22.56 2.85 2.11
CA HIS A 299 22.99 3.18 3.47
C HIS A 299 22.40 2.26 4.55
N GLY A 300 21.45 1.38 4.17
CA GLY A 300 20.87 0.36 5.05
C GLY A 300 19.66 0.82 5.89
N GLU A 301 19.29 2.09 5.82
CA GLU A 301 18.12 2.69 6.49
C GLU A 301 18.02 2.43 8.03
N PRO A 302 19.12 2.47 8.81
CA PRO A 302 19.04 2.21 10.26
C PRO A 302 18.23 3.26 11.01
N GLU A 303 18.11 4.47 10.48
CA GLU A 303 17.33 5.57 11.03
C GLU A 303 15.82 5.30 10.95
N ARG A 304 15.39 4.51 9.95
CA ARG A 304 13.98 4.31 9.64
C ARG A 304 13.38 3.16 10.43
N ASN A 305 12.22 3.43 11.05
CA ASN A 305 11.44 2.36 11.67
C ASN A 305 10.51 1.69 10.66
N ASP A 306 9.90 2.49 9.78
CA ASP A 306 8.95 2.07 8.76
C ASP A 306 9.06 3.06 7.59
N MET A 307 8.84 2.57 6.37
CA MET A 307 9.10 3.35 5.17
C MET A 307 8.05 4.44 4.92
N VAL A 308 6.84 4.34 5.49
CA VAL A 308 5.84 5.41 5.39
C VAL A 308 5.86 6.28 6.63
N GLN A 309 5.94 5.68 7.83
CA GLN A 309 5.97 6.46 9.07
C GLN A 309 7.12 7.48 9.11
N TYR A 310 8.31 7.12 8.59
CA TYR A 310 9.46 8.02 8.59
C TYR A 310 9.21 9.30 7.75
N PHE A 311 8.49 9.20 6.63
CA PHE A 311 8.11 10.38 5.85
C PHE A 311 6.95 11.13 6.50
N ALA A 312 5.94 10.42 7.02
CA ALA A 312 4.81 11.06 7.70
C ALA A 312 5.25 11.92 8.90
N GLU A 313 6.26 11.49 9.66
CA GLU A 313 6.82 12.27 10.79
C GLU A 313 7.52 13.57 10.35
N ASN A 314 7.84 13.72 9.06
CA ASN A 314 8.59 14.86 8.50
C ASN A 314 7.80 15.66 7.45
N LEU A 315 6.50 15.37 7.28
CA LEU A 315 5.63 16.07 6.34
C LEU A 315 4.50 16.75 7.09
N ASP A 316 4.18 17.99 6.71
CA ASP A 316 2.95 18.64 7.16
C ASP A 316 1.72 17.90 6.61
N GLY A 317 0.59 18.01 7.31
CA GLY A 317 -0.65 17.34 6.93
C GLY A 317 -0.72 15.86 7.35
N PHE A 318 0.32 15.37 8.04
CA PHE A 318 0.36 14.06 8.67
C PHE A 318 0.38 14.15 10.21
N ASP A 319 -0.13 13.10 10.84
CA ASP A 319 0.06 12.78 12.25
C ASP A 319 0.34 11.28 12.41
N VAL A 320 0.93 10.89 13.54
CA VAL A 320 1.18 9.48 13.87
C VAL A 320 0.53 9.13 15.20
N THR A 321 -0.03 7.92 15.28
CA THR A 321 -0.64 7.40 16.51
C THR A 321 0.42 6.81 17.45
N GLU A 322 0.09 6.62 18.71
CA GLU A 322 0.86 5.81 19.67
C GLU A 322 0.37 4.35 19.65
N ASN A 323 -0.95 4.15 19.71
CA ASN A 323 -1.62 2.85 19.91
C ASN A 323 -2.54 2.44 18.74
N GLY A 324 -2.48 3.16 17.62
CA GLY A 324 -3.30 2.97 16.43
C GLY A 324 -2.94 1.73 15.60
N TRP A 325 -2.80 0.58 16.24
CA TRP A 325 -2.37 -0.67 15.62
C TRP A 325 -3.47 -1.33 14.81
N VAL A 326 -3.12 -1.82 13.62
CA VAL A 326 -3.98 -2.63 12.73
C VAL A 326 -3.26 -3.93 12.41
N GLN A 327 -3.96 -5.06 12.47
CA GLN A 327 -3.38 -6.35 12.13
C GLN A 327 -3.04 -6.39 10.63
N SER A 328 -1.80 -6.73 10.30
CA SER A 328 -1.35 -6.91 8.91
C SER A 328 -1.26 -8.39 8.55
N TYR A 329 -0.51 -9.18 9.33
CA TYR A 329 -0.34 -10.61 9.04
C TYR A 329 0.06 -11.40 10.30
N GLY A 330 -0.70 -12.45 10.64
CA GLY A 330 -0.43 -13.24 11.84
C GLY A 330 -0.45 -12.35 13.09
N SER A 331 0.63 -12.32 13.88
CA SER A 331 0.76 -11.41 15.03
C SER A 331 1.42 -10.07 14.69
N ARG A 332 1.79 -9.83 13.42
CA ARG A 332 2.36 -8.55 12.98
C ARG A 332 1.25 -7.53 12.76
N ALA A 333 1.37 -6.40 13.45
CA ALA A 333 0.53 -5.23 13.25
C ALA A 333 1.36 -4.08 12.67
N THR A 334 0.70 -3.17 11.97
CA THR A 334 1.24 -1.90 11.51
C THR A 334 0.53 -0.77 12.23
N ARG A 335 1.14 0.42 12.22
CA ARG A 335 0.54 1.63 12.78
C ARG A 335 0.51 2.70 11.69
N PRO A 336 -0.48 2.65 10.78
CA PRO A 336 -0.59 3.59 9.68
C PRO A 336 -0.61 5.04 10.19
N SER A 337 0.08 5.93 9.48
CA SER A 337 -0.02 7.38 9.73
C SER A 337 -1.39 7.92 9.36
N ILE A 338 -1.77 9.06 9.92
CA ILE A 338 -3.00 9.78 9.62
C ILE A 338 -2.66 10.93 8.68
N LEU A 339 -3.12 10.87 7.44
CA LEU A 339 -3.01 12.01 6.52
C LEU A 339 -4.31 12.81 6.62
N TRP A 340 -4.27 13.92 7.36
CA TRP A 340 -5.45 14.74 7.68
C TRP A 340 -5.53 16.06 6.90
N GLY A 341 -4.40 16.54 6.36
CA GLY A 341 -4.27 17.88 5.77
C GLY A 341 -3.67 17.91 4.37
N ASP A 342 -3.44 19.13 3.86
CA ASP A 342 -2.65 19.37 2.65
C ASP A 342 -1.16 19.15 2.97
N VAL A 343 -0.45 18.45 2.07
CA VAL A 343 0.91 17.98 2.34
C VAL A 343 1.96 18.99 1.89
N SER A 344 2.93 19.26 2.77
CA SER A 344 4.08 20.13 2.54
C SER A 344 5.34 19.52 3.18
N ARG A 345 6.52 19.84 2.61
CA ARG A 345 7.81 19.42 3.15
C ARG A 345 8.53 20.63 3.78
N PRO A 346 8.54 20.76 5.12
CA PRO A 346 9.15 21.92 5.78
C PRO A 346 10.69 21.92 5.75
N ALA A 347 11.32 20.74 5.65
CA ALA A 347 12.77 20.58 5.63
C ALA A 347 13.20 19.28 4.90
N PRO A 348 14.46 19.17 4.47
CA PRO A 348 15.01 17.92 3.93
C PRO A 348 14.90 16.74 4.90
N ILE A 349 14.46 15.59 4.39
CA ILE A 349 14.09 14.42 5.21
C ILE A 349 15.23 13.39 5.27
N THR A 350 15.84 13.11 4.13
CA THR A 350 16.78 11.99 3.91
C THR A 350 18.17 12.46 3.50
N VAL A 351 18.28 13.69 2.96
CA VAL A 351 19.52 14.27 2.41
C VAL A 351 20.69 14.12 3.38
N GLY A 352 20.51 14.45 4.67
CA GLY A 352 21.59 14.38 5.65
C GLY A 352 22.23 12.98 5.79
N TRP A 353 21.42 11.92 5.74
CA TRP A 353 21.89 10.54 5.82
C TRP A 353 22.51 10.07 4.50
N SER A 354 21.86 10.36 3.37
CA SER A 354 22.35 9.99 2.04
C SER A 354 23.68 10.69 1.71
N SER A 355 23.82 11.98 2.02
CA SER A 355 25.07 12.72 1.83
C SER A 355 26.19 12.17 2.71
N TYR A 356 25.89 11.83 3.97
CA TYR A 356 26.89 11.20 4.85
C TYR A 356 27.32 9.84 4.28
N ALA A 357 26.38 8.99 3.88
CA ALA A 357 26.68 7.68 3.31
C ALA A 357 27.52 7.79 2.03
N GLN A 358 27.16 8.68 1.10
CA GLN A 358 27.93 8.94 -0.12
C GLN A 358 29.34 9.45 0.19
N SER A 359 29.54 10.22 1.27
CA SER A 359 30.87 10.72 1.66
C SER A 359 31.85 9.63 2.12
N LEU A 360 31.36 8.41 2.41
CA LEU A 360 32.17 7.30 2.90
C LEU A 360 32.72 6.40 1.79
N THR A 361 32.23 6.54 0.56
CA THR A 361 32.56 5.62 -0.54
C THR A 361 32.76 6.38 -1.86
N ALA A 362 33.54 5.79 -2.77
CA ALA A 362 33.65 6.25 -4.15
C ALA A 362 32.58 5.63 -5.07
N GLN A 363 31.88 4.59 -4.62
CA GLN A 363 30.76 3.99 -5.35
C GLN A 363 29.54 4.90 -5.31
N HIS A 364 28.61 4.70 -6.24
CA HIS A 364 27.33 5.43 -6.23
C HIS A 364 26.45 4.95 -5.08
N MET A 365 25.98 5.88 -4.26
CA MET A 365 25.03 5.65 -3.17
C MET A 365 23.61 5.95 -3.63
N LYS A 366 22.66 5.05 -3.34
CA LYS A 366 21.24 5.30 -3.58
C LYS A 366 20.65 6.28 -2.56
N GLY A 367 19.97 7.31 -3.03
CA GLY A 367 18.95 8.02 -2.25
C GLY A 367 17.70 7.14 -2.16
N MET A 368 17.10 7.01 -0.97
CA MET A 368 15.98 6.07 -0.75
C MET A 368 14.72 6.82 -0.35
N LEU A 369 13.68 6.78 -1.17
CA LEU A 369 12.38 7.42 -0.93
C LEU A 369 11.25 6.40 -1.05
N THR A 370 10.16 6.63 -0.32
CA THR A 370 8.90 5.94 -0.58
C THR A 370 8.05 6.81 -1.49
N GLY A 371 7.47 6.21 -2.52
CA GLY A 371 6.68 6.92 -3.51
C GLY A 371 5.34 7.44 -2.96
N PRO A 372 4.74 8.43 -3.65
CA PRO A 372 3.53 9.08 -3.19
C PRO A 372 2.33 8.14 -3.05
N VAL A 373 2.20 7.12 -3.92
CA VAL A 373 1.06 6.19 -3.89
C VAL A 373 1.17 5.28 -2.69
N THR A 374 2.37 4.82 -2.33
CA THR A 374 2.63 3.98 -1.17
C THR A 374 2.49 4.73 0.14
N ILE A 375 3.02 5.96 0.23
CA ILE A 375 2.79 6.83 1.39
C ILE A 375 1.28 7.00 1.63
N LEU A 376 0.51 7.15 0.56
CA LEU A 376 -0.95 7.25 0.64
C LEU A 376 -1.58 5.93 1.06
N ALA A 377 -1.25 4.81 0.40
CA ALA A 377 -1.85 3.50 0.61
C ALA A 377 -1.68 2.95 2.03
N TRP A 378 -0.53 3.20 2.64
CA TRP A 378 -0.22 2.73 4.00
C TRP A 378 -0.44 3.80 5.06
N SER A 379 -1.19 4.85 4.72
CA SER A 379 -1.75 5.82 5.65
C SER A 379 -3.27 5.72 5.69
N PHE A 380 -3.87 6.19 6.78
CA PHE A 380 -5.28 6.55 6.79
C PHE A 380 -5.47 7.89 6.08
N VAL A 381 -5.91 7.81 4.83
CA VAL A 381 -6.03 8.95 3.92
C VAL A 381 -7.29 9.75 4.22
N ARG A 382 -7.17 11.08 4.22
CA ARG A 382 -8.30 12.02 4.21
C ARG A 382 -9.35 11.67 3.15
N ASP A 383 -10.61 11.82 3.52
CA ASP A 383 -11.80 11.49 2.72
C ASP A 383 -12.54 12.71 2.14
N ASP A 384 -11.97 13.91 2.24
CA ASP A 384 -12.60 15.19 1.85
C ASP A 384 -12.13 15.74 0.48
N GLN A 385 -11.29 14.99 -0.24
CA GLN A 385 -10.86 15.33 -1.61
C GLN A 385 -10.45 14.08 -2.42
N PRO A 386 -10.30 14.18 -3.75
CA PRO A 386 -9.83 13.07 -4.57
C PRO A 386 -8.44 12.53 -4.17
N LEU A 387 -8.25 11.21 -4.26
CA LEU A 387 -6.97 10.57 -3.93
C LEU A 387 -5.81 11.08 -4.81
N GLY A 388 -6.04 11.27 -6.11
CA GLY A 388 -5.02 11.80 -7.03
C GLY A 388 -4.54 13.21 -6.69
N GLU A 389 -5.44 14.09 -6.19
CA GLU A 389 -5.02 15.41 -5.70
C GLU A 389 -4.13 15.29 -4.47
N THR A 390 -4.48 14.39 -3.56
CA THR A 390 -3.71 14.11 -2.34
C THR A 390 -2.33 13.50 -2.67
N ALA A 391 -2.30 12.53 -3.58
CA ALA A 391 -1.08 11.90 -4.06
C ALA A 391 -0.14 12.91 -4.72
N ASN A 392 -0.68 13.86 -5.50
CA ASN A 392 0.11 14.93 -6.10
C ASN A 392 0.74 15.87 -5.06
N GLN A 393 0.09 16.13 -3.92
CA GLN A 393 0.70 16.93 -2.85
C GLN A 393 1.90 16.20 -2.22
N VAL A 394 1.77 14.90 -1.97
CA VAL A 394 2.91 14.06 -1.53
C VAL A 394 3.99 14.05 -2.60
N ALA A 395 3.63 13.91 -3.87
CA ALA A 395 4.57 13.91 -4.99
C ALA A 395 5.36 15.22 -5.08
N LEU A 396 4.73 16.37 -4.88
CA LEU A 396 5.41 17.67 -4.87
C LEU A 396 6.40 17.79 -3.70
N ALA A 397 6.03 17.30 -2.52
CA ALA A 397 6.94 17.23 -1.37
C ALA A 397 8.17 16.34 -1.67
N LEU A 398 7.95 15.18 -2.30
CA LEU A 398 9.02 14.27 -2.70
C LEU A 398 9.86 14.82 -3.86
N ARG A 399 9.27 15.59 -4.77
CA ARG A 399 9.98 16.27 -5.86
C ARG A 399 11.01 17.24 -5.30
N ASP A 400 10.66 17.98 -4.26
CA ASP A 400 11.59 18.89 -3.58
C ASP A 400 12.71 18.10 -2.86
N GLU A 401 12.40 16.94 -2.29
CA GLU A 401 13.40 16.05 -1.68
C GLU A 401 14.36 15.44 -2.73
N ILE A 402 13.85 15.03 -3.89
CA ILE A 402 14.66 14.52 -5.02
C ILE A 402 15.63 15.59 -5.50
N ALA A 403 15.15 16.83 -5.69
CA ALA A 403 16.00 17.94 -6.11
C ALA A 403 17.12 18.23 -5.10
N ASP A 404 16.84 18.14 -3.80
CA ASP A 404 17.85 18.33 -2.76
C ASP A 404 18.86 17.17 -2.70
N LEU A 405 18.43 15.92 -2.95
CA LEU A 405 19.32 14.77 -3.08
C LEU A 405 20.28 14.94 -4.27
N GLU A 406 19.77 15.36 -5.42
CA GLU A 406 20.59 15.66 -6.61
C GLU A 406 21.59 16.79 -6.31
N ALA A 407 21.13 17.87 -5.68
CA ALA A 407 21.99 18.99 -5.28
C ALA A 407 23.08 18.57 -4.29
N ALA A 408 22.84 17.52 -3.50
CA ALA A 408 23.80 16.95 -2.58
C ALA A 408 24.73 15.89 -3.22
N GLY A 409 24.64 15.68 -4.54
CA GLY A 409 25.51 14.78 -5.30
C GLY A 409 25.05 13.33 -5.38
N ILE A 410 23.81 13.03 -4.99
CA ILE A 410 23.23 11.69 -5.11
C ILE A 410 22.75 11.47 -6.54
N ALA A 411 23.46 10.64 -7.30
CA ALA A 411 23.21 10.42 -8.73
C ALA A 411 22.22 9.28 -9.02
N ILE A 412 21.91 8.43 -8.04
CA ILE A 412 20.94 7.35 -8.16
C ILE A 412 19.90 7.52 -7.05
N ILE A 413 18.63 7.69 -7.40
CA ILE A 413 17.55 7.93 -6.44
C ILE A 413 16.46 6.90 -6.66
N GLN A 414 16.22 6.07 -5.66
CA GLN A 414 15.20 5.06 -5.66
C GLN A 414 13.92 5.57 -4.99
N VAL A 415 12.80 5.48 -5.69
CA VAL A 415 11.46 5.84 -5.22
C VAL A 415 10.59 4.59 -5.30
N ASP A 416 10.29 3.99 -4.16
CA ASP A 416 9.63 2.68 -4.12
C ASP A 416 8.11 2.80 -4.11
N GLU A 417 7.44 2.01 -4.96
CA GLU A 417 5.97 1.97 -5.04
C GLU A 417 5.37 0.58 -4.78
N PRO A 418 5.71 -0.10 -3.67
CA PRO A 418 5.21 -1.43 -3.37
C PRO A 418 3.70 -1.48 -3.12
N ALA A 419 2.98 -0.35 -3.00
CA ALA A 419 1.52 -0.37 -2.87
C ALA A 419 0.77 -0.07 -4.19
N LEU A 420 1.48 0.13 -5.31
CA LEU A 420 0.85 0.47 -6.60
C LEU A 420 -0.22 -0.55 -7.02
N ARG A 421 -0.03 -1.83 -6.71
CA ARG A 421 -1.00 -2.88 -6.99
C ARG A 421 -2.05 -3.06 -5.90
N GLU A 422 -1.75 -2.71 -4.65
CA GLU A 422 -2.66 -2.94 -3.50
C GLU A 422 -3.93 -2.13 -3.60
N LEU A 423 -3.83 -0.87 -4.01
CA LEU A 423 -4.97 0.02 -4.16
C LEU A 423 -5.69 -0.11 -5.51
N LEU A 424 -5.24 -1.01 -6.39
CA LEU A 424 -5.89 -1.22 -7.69
C LEU A 424 -7.35 -1.64 -7.47
N PRO A 425 -8.34 -0.87 -7.98
CA PRO A 425 -9.74 -1.14 -7.73
C PRO A 425 -10.17 -2.55 -8.16
N LEU A 426 -11.05 -3.16 -7.35
CA LEU A 426 -11.60 -4.49 -7.62
C LEU A 426 -12.52 -4.51 -8.84
N LYS A 427 -13.09 -3.36 -9.23
CA LYS A 427 -13.90 -3.19 -10.43
C LYS A 427 -13.04 -2.68 -11.58
N LYS A 428 -13.11 -3.33 -12.74
CA LYS A 428 -12.30 -2.95 -13.91
C LYS A 428 -12.59 -1.54 -14.40
N ALA A 429 -13.84 -1.08 -14.27
CA ALA A 429 -14.25 0.27 -14.68
C ALA A 429 -13.47 1.38 -13.96
N ASP A 430 -13.03 1.13 -12.72
CA ASP A 430 -12.36 2.14 -11.89
C ASP A 430 -10.82 2.07 -12.00
N GLN A 431 -10.27 1.01 -12.63
CA GLN A 431 -8.82 0.78 -12.70
C GLN A 431 -8.09 1.80 -13.56
N ALA A 432 -8.66 2.22 -14.69
CA ALA A 432 -8.01 3.15 -15.60
C ALA A 432 -7.77 4.52 -14.95
N ASP A 433 -8.77 5.02 -14.20
CA ASP A 433 -8.64 6.28 -13.46
C ASP A 433 -7.61 6.16 -12.35
N TYR A 434 -7.61 5.05 -11.60
CA TYR A 434 -6.61 4.76 -10.58
C TYR A 434 -5.19 4.76 -11.15
N LEU A 435 -4.95 3.94 -12.17
CA LEU A 435 -3.64 3.77 -12.78
C LEU A 435 -3.11 5.09 -13.36
N ARG A 436 -3.99 5.92 -13.95
CA ARG A 436 -3.60 7.24 -14.45
C ARG A 436 -3.05 8.11 -13.31
N TRP A 437 -3.84 8.38 -12.27
CA TRP A 437 -3.37 9.30 -11.23
C TRP A 437 -2.21 8.73 -10.42
N SER A 438 -2.15 7.41 -10.22
CA SER A 438 -1.05 6.78 -9.47
C SER A 438 0.27 6.89 -10.21
N VAL A 439 0.26 6.65 -11.53
CA VAL A 439 1.42 6.84 -12.40
C VAL A 439 1.81 8.31 -12.48
N ASP A 440 0.83 9.20 -12.70
CA ASP A 440 1.06 10.64 -12.78
C ASP A 440 1.70 11.17 -11.49
N SER A 441 1.25 10.72 -10.31
CA SER A 441 1.82 11.15 -9.03
C SER A 441 3.29 10.73 -8.90
N PHE A 442 3.63 9.50 -9.27
CA PHE A 442 5.02 9.04 -9.29
C PHE A 442 5.88 9.88 -10.26
N ARG A 443 5.36 10.13 -11.46
CA ARG A 443 6.02 10.96 -12.49
C ARG A 443 6.12 12.42 -12.07
N LEU A 444 5.20 12.94 -11.28
CA LEU A 444 5.29 14.28 -10.72
C LEU A 444 6.42 14.37 -9.70
N ALA A 445 6.61 13.34 -8.86
CA ALA A 445 7.73 13.30 -7.93
C ALA A 445 9.08 13.26 -8.67
N THR A 446 9.18 12.40 -9.69
CA THR A 446 10.45 12.10 -10.37
C THR A 446 10.72 12.93 -11.62
N GLY A 447 9.72 13.63 -12.15
CA GLY A 447 9.77 14.37 -13.42
C GLY A 447 10.76 15.52 -13.45
N GLY A 448 11.17 16.01 -12.28
CA GLY A 448 12.20 17.04 -12.13
C GLY A 448 13.63 16.53 -12.18
N ALA A 449 13.87 15.21 -12.09
CA ALA A 449 15.20 14.63 -12.03
C ALA A 449 15.96 14.82 -13.35
N ALA A 450 17.20 15.26 -13.25
CA ALA A 450 18.09 15.50 -14.38
C ALA A 450 18.29 14.23 -15.22
N ALA A 451 18.67 14.40 -16.50
CA ALA A 451 18.88 13.26 -17.40
C ALA A 451 19.97 12.29 -16.91
N GLY A 452 21.03 12.83 -16.31
CA GLY A 452 22.14 12.04 -15.76
C GLY A 452 21.84 11.39 -14.39
N THR A 453 20.73 11.75 -13.75
CA THR A 453 20.28 11.11 -12.50
C THR A 453 19.47 9.88 -12.85
N GLN A 454 19.80 8.74 -12.24
CA GLN A 454 19.07 7.50 -12.47
C GLN A 454 17.97 7.32 -11.42
N VAL A 455 16.73 7.28 -11.88
CA VAL A 455 15.56 7.02 -11.04
C VAL A 455 15.31 5.52 -10.98
N HIS A 456 15.42 4.93 -9.80
CA HIS A 456 15.09 3.54 -9.54
C HIS A 456 13.69 3.43 -8.93
N THR A 457 13.02 2.30 -9.12
CA THR A 457 11.83 1.95 -8.35
C THR A 457 11.82 0.47 -7.99
N HIS A 458 11.25 0.12 -6.85
CA HIS A 458 11.03 -1.25 -6.42
C HIS A 458 9.54 -1.57 -6.29
N LEU A 459 9.15 -2.77 -6.74
CA LEU A 459 7.79 -3.30 -6.69
C LEU A 459 7.80 -4.74 -6.13
N CYS A 460 7.03 -4.98 -5.07
CA CYS A 460 7.04 -6.25 -4.32
C CYS A 460 6.10 -7.35 -4.87
N TYR A 461 5.76 -7.36 -6.17
CA TYR A 461 4.75 -8.31 -6.72
C TYR A 461 5.25 -9.19 -7.84
N SER A 462 4.81 -10.45 -7.80
CA SER A 462 5.04 -11.47 -8.83
C SER A 462 3.98 -11.49 -9.93
N GLU A 463 2.81 -10.84 -9.77
CA GLU A 463 1.75 -10.77 -10.80
C GLU A 463 1.97 -9.59 -11.77
N PHE A 464 3.19 -9.49 -12.30
CA PHE A 464 3.66 -8.37 -13.14
C PHE A 464 2.78 -8.14 -14.37
N GLY A 465 2.24 -9.20 -14.99
CA GLY A 465 1.40 -9.09 -16.19
C GLY A 465 0.13 -8.25 -16.01
N VAL A 466 -0.37 -8.06 -14.78
CA VAL A 466 -1.57 -7.22 -14.53
C VAL A 466 -1.25 -5.72 -14.59
N VAL A 467 0.00 -5.34 -14.29
CA VAL A 467 0.39 -3.93 -14.09
C VAL A 467 1.58 -3.51 -14.95
N ILE A 468 2.05 -4.36 -15.86
CA ILE A 468 3.23 -4.10 -16.70
C ILE A 468 3.18 -2.76 -17.45
N ASP A 469 2.01 -2.43 -18.02
CA ASP A 469 1.80 -1.14 -18.71
C ASP A 469 1.93 0.03 -17.74
N ALA A 470 1.43 -0.11 -16.51
CA ALA A 470 1.56 0.91 -15.49
C ALA A 470 3.02 1.05 -15.02
N ILE A 471 3.74 -0.05 -14.86
CA ILE A 471 5.16 -0.07 -14.47
C ILE A 471 6.00 0.63 -15.54
N ARG A 472 5.78 0.30 -16.82
CA ARG A 472 6.42 1.02 -17.92
C ARG A 472 6.05 2.50 -17.92
N ALA A 473 4.78 2.82 -17.64
CA ALA A 473 4.31 4.19 -17.61
C ALA A 473 4.89 5.03 -16.45
N LEU A 474 5.43 4.41 -15.38
CA LEU A 474 6.19 5.11 -14.34
C LEU A 474 7.42 5.83 -14.90
N ASP A 475 7.97 5.35 -16.02
CA ASP A 475 9.18 5.88 -16.68
C ASP A 475 10.39 5.97 -15.74
N ALA A 476 10.49 5.04 -14.78
CA ALA A 476 11.69 4.82 -13.99
C ALA A 476 12.80 4.22 -14.85
N ASP A 477 14.04 4.66 -14.65
CA ASP A 477 15.17 4.19 -15.45
C ASP A 477 15.52 2.73 -15.16
N VAL A 478 15.34 2.32 -13.89
CA VAL A 478 15.56 0.93 -13.45
C VAL A 478 14.43 0.49 -12.52
N THR A 479 13.81 -0.64 -12.82
CA THR A 479 12.78 -1.26 -11.98
C THR A 479 13.29 -2.56 -11.37
N SER A 480 13.20 -2.73 -10.06
CA SER A 480 13.50 -4.00 -9.39
C SER A 480 12.20 -4.70 -8.98
N ILE A 481 12.12 -6.01 -9.22
CA ILE A 481 10.90 -6.80 -8.97
C ILE A 481 11.22 -8.12 -8.25
N GLU A 482 10.25 -8.64 -7.51
CA GLU A 482 10.34 -9.99 -6.93
C GLU A 482 10.22 -11.08 -8.01
N ALA A 483 11.20 -11.97 -8.08
CA ALA A 483 11.24 -13.04 -9.10
C ALA A 483 11.83 -14.37 -8.61
N ALA A 484 12.54 -14.38 -7.46
CA ALA A 484 13.26 -15.58 -7.03
C ALA A 484 12.30 -16.72 -6.64
N ARG A 485 11.18 -16.40 -5.96
CA ARG A 485 10.17 -17.39 -5.58
C ARG A 485 9.48 -18.06 -6.75
N SER A 486 9.23 -17.31 -7.83
CA SER A 486 8.63 -17.80 -9.07
C SER A 486 9.68 -18.33 -10.05
N ARG A 487 10.94 -18.48 -9.64
CA ARG A 487 12.05 -18.99 -10.47
C ARG A 487 12.16 -18.28 -11.82
N MET A 488 12.05 -16.95 -11.85
CA MET A 488 12.12 -16.13 -13.07
C MET A 488 10.96 -16.36 -14.06
N GLU A 489 9.80 -16.86 -13.63
CA GLU A 489 8.61 -16.95 -14.51
C GLU A 489 8.25 -15.61 -15.15
N VAL A 490 8.45 -14.51 -14.44
CA VAL A 490 8.16 -13.14 -14.92
C VAL A 490 9.05 -12.65 -16.07
N VAL A 491 10.23 -13.26 -16.28
CA VAL A 491 11.19 -12.83 -17.31
C VAL A 491 10.61 -12.98 -18.71
N ALA A 492 9.84 -14.05 -18.95
CA ALA A 492 9.17 -14.26 -20.23
C ALA A 492 8.11 -13.17 -20.50
N ASP A 493 7.31 -12.81 -19.49
CA ASP A 493 6.29 -11.77 -19.60
C ASP A 493 6.91 -10.39 -19.90
N ILE A 494 8.06 -10.09 -19.29
CA ILE A 494 8.84 -8.86 -19.53
C ILE A 494 9.30 -8.80 -20.99
N ALA A 495 9.87 -9.90 -21.49
CA ALA A 495 10.37 -9.99 -22.85
C ALA A 495 9.23 -9.89 -23.88
N GLU A 496 8.09 -10.56 -23.64
CA GLU A 496 6.93 -10.53 -24.54
C GLU A 496 6.30 -9.12 -24.63
N ALA A 497 6.25 -8.39 -23.52
CA ALA A 497 5.69 -7.05 -23.48
C ALA A 497 6.60 -5.96 -24.07
N GLY A 498 7.85 -6.28 -24.38
CA GLY A 498 8.81 -5.33 -24.94
C GLY A 498 9.19 -4.22 -23.98
N PHE A 499 9.39 -4.55 -22.70
CA PHE A 499 9.91 -3.61 -21.70
C PHE A 499 11.32 -3.13 -22.11
N ASP A 500 11.51 -1.81 -22.16
CA ASP A 500 12.69 -1.18 -22.76
C ASP A 500 13.68 -0.58 -21.75
N HIS A 501 13.24 -0.34 -20.52
CA HIS A 501 14.03 0.23 -19.41
C HIS A 501 14.88 -0.82 -18.68
N GLY A 502 15.72 -0.36 -17.74
CA GLY A 502 16.46 -1.25 -16.85
C GLY A 502 15.53 -2.08 -15.96
N ILE A 503 15.86 -3.35 -15.76
CA ILE A 503 15.07 -4.30 -14.97
C ILE A 503 15.98 -5.19 -14.12
N GLY A 504 15.60 -5.37 -12.86
CA GLY A 504 16.28 -6.19 -11.88
C GLY A 504 15.37 -7.26 -11.29
N PRO A 505 15.19 -8.41 -11.98
CA PRO A 505 14.46 -9.55 -11.42
C PRO A 505 15.24 -10.15 -10.24
N GLY A 506 14.62 -10.21 -9.06
CA GLY A 506 15.27 -10.66 -7.85
C GLY A 506 15.82 -12.09 -7.94
N VAL A 507 17.06 -12.28 -7.46
CA VAL A 507 17.75 -13.60 -7.49
C VAL A 507 17.85 -14.28 -6.11
N TYR A 508 17.30 -13.63 -5.08
CA TYR A 508 17.32 -14.12 -3.70
C TYR A 508 15.97 -13.85 -3.03
N ASP A 509 15.25 -14.91 -2.66
CA ASP A 509 14.04 -14.83 -1.84
C ASP A 509 14.42 -14.42 -0.43
N ILE A 510 14.36 -13.11 -0.20
CA ILE A 510 14.78 -12.53 1.06
C ILE A 510 13.89 -12.99 2.21
N HIS A 511 12.70 -13.56 2.00
CA HIS A 511 11.80 -13.93 3.10
C HIS A 511 12.10 -15.31 3.71
N SER A 512 13.07 -16.02 3.13
CA SER A 512 13.59 -17.27 3.65
C SER A 512 14.95 -17.03 4.32
N PRO A 513 15.23 -17.65 5.49
CA PRO A 513 16.58 -17.62 6.07
C PRO A 513 17.57 -18.51 5.30
N ARG A 514 17.12 -19.20 4.25
CA ARG A 514 17.96 -20.07 3.42
C ARG A 514 18.92 -19.22 2.59
N VAL A 515 20.21 -19.55 2.69
CA VAL A 515 21.25 -19.01 1.80
C VAL A 515 21.18 -19.72 0.44
N PRO A 516 20.95 -19.02 -0.69
CA PRO A 516 20.97 -19.63 -2.01
C PRO A 516 22.40 -20.03 -2.40
N GLY A 517 22.55 -21.12 -3.15
CA GLY A 517 23.86 -21.55 -3.66
C GLY A 517 24.35 -20.66 -4.81
N VAL A 518 25.66 -20.61 -5.04
CA VAL A 518 26.24 -19.84 -6.17
C VAL A 518 25.67 -20.34 -7.50
N GLU A 519 25.62 -21.66 -7.69
CA GLU A 519 25.11 -22.30 -8.90
C GLU A 519 23.62 -22.03 -9.14
N GLU A 520 22.85 -21.88 -8.05
CA GLU A 520 21.43 -21.53 -8.11
C GLU A 520 21.25 -20.10 -8.62
N VAL A 521 21.98 -19.15 -8.06
CA VAL A 521 21.93 -17.74 -8.50
C VAL A 521 22.44 -17.62 -9.93
N GLU A 522 23.53 -18.31 -10.28
CA GLU A 522 24.10 -18.31 -11.62
C GLU A 522 23.08 -18.82 -12.66
N ALA A 523 22.34 -19.89 -12.35
CA ALA A 523 21.31 -20.40 -13.25
C ALA A 523 20.17 -19.40 -13.48
N LEU A 524 19.75 -18.66 -12.45
CA LEU A 524 18.74 -17.61 -12.58
C LEU A 524 19.23 -16.45 -13.44
N LEU A 525 20.48 -16.01 -13.22
CA LEU A 525 21.11 -14.93 -13.99
C LEU A 525 21.28 -15.29 -15.47
N ARG A 526 21.73 -16.52 -15.78
CA ARG A 526 21.89 -16.98 -17.16
C ARG A 526 20.55 -17.00 -17.89
N ARG A 527 19.50 -17.48 -17.24
CA ARG A 527 18.15 -17.43 -17.81
C ARG A 527 17.71 -15.99 -18.12
N ALA A 528 17.95 -15.05 -17.21
CA ALA A 528 17.63 -13.65 -17.46
C ALA A 528 18.39 -13.09 -18.68
N VAL A 529 19.70 -13.37 -18.78
CA VAL A 529 20.55 -12.93 -19.90
C VAL A 529 20.13 -13.54 -21.24
N ASP A 530 19.63 -14.78 -21.25
CA ASP A 530 19.16 -15.45 -22.47
C ASP A 530 17.87 -14.83 -23.03
N GLU A 531 17.04 -14.22 -22.16
CA GLU A 531 15.71 -13.70 -22.51
C GLU A 531 15.64 -12.17 -22.60
N ILE A 532 16.50 -11.44 -21.87
CA ILE A 532 16.50 -9.97 -21.79
C ILE A 532 17.87 -9.41 -22.18
N PRO A 533 17.95 -8.33 -22.99
CA PRO A 533 19.21 -7.68 -23.33
C PRO A 533 20.06 -7.35 -22.09
N THR A 534 21.33 -7.78 -22.07
CA THR A 534 22.25 -7.59 -20.95
C THR A 534 22.36 -6.15 -20.47
N ARG A 535 22.26 -5.16 -21.37
CA ARG A 535 22.30 -3.73 -21.04
C ARG A 535 21.15 -3.28 -20.11
N GLN A 536 20.03 -3.99 -20.11
CA GLN A 536 18.87 -3.68 -19.27
C GLN A 536 18.95 -4.39 -17.90
N LEU A 537 19.74 -5.46 -17.78
CA LEU A 537 19.69 -6.33 -16.62
C LEU A 537 20.49 -5.80 -15.43
N TRP A 538 19.83 -5.76 -14.28
CA TRP A 538 20.42 -5.51 -12.96
C TRP A 538 20.37 -6.79 -12.12
N VAL A 539 21.30 -6.90 -11.16
CA VAL A 539 21.29 -7.98 -10.18
C VAL A 539 20.96 -7.41 -8.81
N ASN A 540 19.95 -7.98 -8.16
CA ASN A 540 19.50 -7.61 -6.83
C ASN A 540 18.76 -8.77 -6.14
N PRO A 541 18.61 -8.73 -4.80
CA PRO A 541 17.64 -9.56 -4.08
C PRO A 541 16.18 -9.21 -4.44
N ASP A 542 15.23 -10.06 -4.01
CA ASP A 542 13.79 -9.82 -4.20
C ASP A 542 13.31 -8.52 -3.54
N CYS A 543 13.77 -8.19 -2.33
CA CYS A 543 13.34 -7.00 -1.58
C CYS A 543 14.44 -6.55 -0.58
N GLY A 544 14.14 -5.62 0.32
CA GLY A 544 15.03 -5.16 1.39
C GLY A 544 15.36 -6.25 2.44
N LEU A 545 16.51 -6.10 3.11
CA LEU A 545 17.08 -7.13 3.98
C LEU A 545 16.73 -6.94 5.47
N LYS A 546 15.87 -5.96 5.80
CA LYS A 546 15.48 -5.59 7.18
C LYS A 546 15.13 -6.76 8.10
N THR A 547 14.47 -7.78 7.57
CA THR A 547 13.92 -8.90 8.36
C THR A 547 14.89 -10.09 8.51
N ARG A 548 16.06 -10.03 7.89
CA ARG A 548 17.12 -11.04 7.98
C ARG A 548 18.11 -10.72 9.10
N GLY A 549 18.96 -11.70 9.42
CA GLY A 549 20.17 -11.57 10.22
C GLY A 549 21.41 -11.39 9.33
N TYR A 550 22.48 -10.84 9.92
CA TYR A 550 23.71 -10.55 9.16
C TYR A 550 24.40 -11.81 8.64
N ASP A 551 24.37 -12.92 9.37
CA ASP A 551 25.06 -14.15 8.95
C ASP A 551 24.51 -14.68 7.63
N GLU A 552 23.18 -14.80 7.51
CA GLU A 552 22.56 -15.23 6.25
C GLU A 552 22.62 -14.15 5.16
N THR A 553 22.52 -12.87 5.51
CA THR A 553 22.64 -11.76 4.54
C THR A 553 24.01 -11.75 3.88
N VAL A 554 25.09 -11.78 4.67
CA VAL A 554 26.46 -11.74 4.14
C VAL A 554 26.77 -12.98 3.32
N ALA A 555 26.35 -14.16 3.78
CA ALA A 555 26.55 -15.40 3.03
C ALA A 555 25.80 -15.39 1.69
N SER A 556 24.56 -14.90 1.67
CA SER A 556 23.75 -14.80 0.45
C SER A 556 24.33 -13.78 -0.53
N LEU A 557 24.66 -12.58 -0.08
CA LEU A 557 25.24 -11.54 -0.94
C LEU A 557 26.59 -11.97 -1.52
N ARG A 558 27.44 -12.66 -0.74
CA ARG A 558 28.71 -13.21 -1.26
C ARG A 558 28.48 -14.20 -2.40
N ASN A 559 27.47 -15.06 -2.28
CA ASN A 559 27.13 -16.01 -3.34
C ASN A 559 26.58 -15.31 -4.58
N ILE A 560 25.78 -14.25 -4.40
CA ILE A 560 25.27 -13.43 -5.52
C ILE A 560 26.41 -12.73 -6.23
N VAL A 561 27.35 -12.10 -5.51
CA VAL A 561 28.54 -11.45 -6.09
C VAL A 561 29.34 -12.45 -6.94
N GLU A 562 29.63 -13.63 -6.40
CA GLU A 562 30.41 -14.64 -7.13
C GLU A 562 29.66 -15.15 -8.38
N ALA A 563 28.35 -15.38 -8.28
CA ALA A 563 27.54 -15.75 -9.44
C ALA A 563 27.53 -14.65 -10.51
N THR A 564 27.33 -13.39 -10.10
CA THR A 564 27.38 -12.22 -11.01
C THR A 564 28.73 -12.11 -11.70
N ARG A 565 29.84 -12.29 -10.96
CA ARG A 565 31.20 -12.28 -11.52
C ARG A 565 31.37 -13.34 -12.61
N ARG A 566 30.91 -14.57 -12.38
CA ARG A 566 30.98 -15.66 -13.37
C ARG A 566 30.19 -15.33 -14.63
N VAL A 567 28.96 -14.83 -14.48
CA VAL A 567 28.12 -14.48 -15.65
C VAL A 567 28.70 -13.28 -16.41
N ARG A 568 29.25 -12.28 -15.70
CA ARG A 568 29.97 -11.15 -16.30
C ARG A 568 31.13 -11.60 -17.19
N GLU A 569 31.95 -12.55 -16.73
CA GLU A 569 33.08 -13.06 -17.52
C GLU A 569 32.63 -13.65 -18.86
N ASP A 570 31.48 -14.32 -18.90
CA ASP A 570 30.96 -14.92 -20.13
C ASP A 570 30.37 -13.87 -21.08
N VAL A 571 29.57 -12.92 -20.58
CA VAL A 571 28.93 -11.90 -21.42
C VAL A 571 29.93 -10.84 -21.92
N SER A 572 31.01 -10.57 -21.16
CA SER A 572 32.07 -9.64 -21.56
C SER A 572 32.94 -10.18 -22.70
N VAL A 573 32.96 -11.51 -22.89
CA VAL A 573 33.69 -12.18 -23.98
C VAL A 573 32.85 -12.26 -25.27
N ALA A 574 31.54 -12.02 -25.17
CA ALA A 574 30.58 -12.09 -26.29
C ALA A 574 30.30 -10.75 -27.00
N VAL A 575 30.88 -9.63 -26.52
CA VAL A 575 30.73 -8.27 -27.09
C VAL A 575 31.89 -7.90 -28.01
#